data_AF-A0A7D3WQJ0-F1
#
_entry.id   AF-A0A7D3WQJ0-F1
#
_cell.length_a   1.000
_cell.length_b   1.000
_cell.length_c   1.000
_cell.angle_alpha   90.00
_cell.angle_beta   90.00
_cell.angle_gamma   90.00
#
_symmetry.space_group_name_H-M   'P 1'
#
loop_
_entity.id
_entity.type
_entity.pdbx_description
1 polymer ?
#
loop_
_entity_poly.entity_id
_entity_poly.type
_entity_poly.pdbx_seq_one_letter_code
_entity_poly.pdbx_strand_id
1 'polypeptide(L)'
;MWNPVHGGFGREADFRVTYRLFTAEEGGRNTPAYQGIRWDIRYAEEDRPHTWMVYPEFIDPDGFPIPNGPFAPIGRANMFVLNPDLRSVHRQLICPGTRGYFMEGSRRMGVWEVAEVLGLRQELQ
;
A
#
# COMPACT_ATOMS: atom_id res chain seq x y z
N MET A 1 -4.17 -17.16 -18.11
CA MET A 1 -2.82 -16.95 -17.54
C MET A 1 -2.97 -16.09 -16.29
N TRP A 2 -2.42 -16.54 -15.16
CA TRP A 2 -2.45 -15.78 -13.92
C TRP A 2 -1.32 -14.73 -13.99
N ASN A 3 -1.66 -13.44 -13.92
CA ASN A 3 -0.69 -12.36 -13.95
C ASN A 3 -0.44 -11.91 -12.50
N PRO A 4 0.78 -12.00 -11.95
CA PRO A 4 1.07 -11.66 -10.55
C PRO A 4 0.78 -10.19 -10.19
N VAL A 5 0.48 -9.33 -11.16
CA VAL A 5 0.02 -7.96 -10.92
C VAL A 5 -1.49 -7.86 -10.69
N HIS A 6 -2.25 -8.86 -11.13
CA HIS A 6 -3.70 -8.93 -10.89
C HIS A 6 -3.92 -9.60 -9.53
N GLY A 7 -3.94 -8.79 -8.47
CA GLY A 7 -4.20 -9.24 -7.11
C GLY A 7 -5.63 -9.72 -6.90
N GLY A 8 -6.04 -9.87 -5.64
CA GLY A 8 -7.37 -10.33 -5.22
C GLY A 8 -8.56 -9.49 -5.74
N PHE A 9 -8.31 -8.33 -6.35
CA PHE A 9 -9.32 -7.45 -6.93
C PHE A 9 -9.63 -7.73 -8.42
N GLY A 10 -8.98 -8.72 -9.04
CA GLY A 10 -9.22 -9.05 -10.45
C GLY A 10 -8.80 -7.96 -11.45
N ARG A 11 -8.00 -6.98 -10.99
CA ARG A 11 -7.41 -5.91 -11.79
C ARG A 11 -5.95 -5.72 -11.41
N GLU A 12 -5.17 -5.09 -12.29
CA GLU A 12 -3.83 -4.64 -11.97
C GLU A 12 -3.84 -3.68 -10.75
N ALA A 13 -2.87 -3.89 -9.85
CA ALA A 13 -2.60 -2.99 -8.74
C ALA A 13 -2.32 -1.57 -9.23
N ASP A 14 -2.67 -0.56 -8.44
CA ASP A 14 -2.50 0.84 -8.82
C ASP A 14 -1.03 1.26 -8.76
N PHE A 15 -0.33 0.81 -7.73
CA PHE A 15 1.11 1.00 -7.53
C PHE A 15 1.66 -0.06 -6.58
N ARG A 16 2.98 -0.20 -6.54
CA ARG A 16 3.69 -1.11 -5.64
C ARG A 16 4.59 -0.32 -4.71
N VAL A 17 4.62 -0.73 -3.45
CA VAL A 17 5.48 -0.12 -2.43
C VAL A 17 6.45 -1.14 -1.83
N THR A 18 7.59 -0.67 -1.35
CA THR A 18 8.31 -1.31 -0.25
C THR A 18 7.78 -0.76 1.07
N TYR A 19 7.86 -1.54 2.14
CA TYR A 19 7.43 -1.08 3.45
C TYR A 19 8.30 -1.55 4.60
N ARG A 20 8.17 -0.83 5.72
CA ARG A 20 8.61 -1.24 7.05
C ARG A 20 7.53 -0.91 8.08
N LEU A 21 7.07 -1.90 8.82
CA LEU A 21 6.17 -1.73 9.96
C LEU A 21 6.92 -1.18 11.16
N PHE A 22 6.23 -0.37 11.96
CA PHE A 22 6.74 0.12 13.24
C PHE A 22 6.69 -0.99 14.29
N THR A 23 7.73 -1.06 15.11
CA THR A 23 7.73 -1.88 16.33
C THR A 23 6.72 -1.34 17.33
N ALA A 24 6.41 -2.12 18.37
CA ALA A 24 5.59 -1.64 19.48
C ALA A 24 6.18 -0.37 20.14
N GLU A 25 7.51 -0.30 20.28
CA GLU A 25 8.23 0.85 20.85
C GLU A 25 8.12 2.10 19.96
N GLU A 26 8.08 1.91 18.63
CA GLU A 26 7.82 2.99 17.65
C GLU A 26 6.32 3.36 17.57
N GLY A 27 5.44 2.72 18.34
CA GLY A 27 3.99 2.98 18.38
C GLY A 27 3.14 2.08 17.48
N GLY A 28 3.74 1.07 16.86
CA GLY A 28 3.11 0.06 16.02
C GLY A 28 2.22 -0.92 16.79
N ARG A 29 1.94 -2.08 16.17
CA ARG A 29 1.07 -3.10 16.77
C ARG A 29 1.84 -3.95 17.79
N ASN A 30 1.14 -4.37 18.84
CA ASN A 30 1.64 -5.39 19.80
C ASN A 30 1.39 -6.82 19.29
N THR A 31 0.65 -6.97 18.20
CA THR A 31 0.36 -8.25 17.55
C THR A 31 0.82 -8.20 16.09
N PRO A 32 1.18 -9.35 15.49
CA PRO A 32 1.53 -9.40 14.07
C PRO A 32 0.44 -8.77 13.18
N ALA A 33 0.85 -8.15 12.08
CA ALA A 33 -0.07 -7.77 11.02
C ALA A 33 -0.35 -9.00 10.14
N TYR A 34 -1.56 -9.08 9.58
CA TYR A 34 -2.02 -10.22 8.79
C TYR A 34 -2.45 -9.78 7.39
N GLN A 35 -2.31 -10.67 6.41
CA GLN A 35 -2.86 -10.45 5.07
C GLN A 35 -4.37 -10.14 5.16
N GLY A 36 -4.81 -9.16 4.37
CA GLY A 36 -6.20 -8.69 4.35
C GLY A 36 -6.54 -7.62 5.40
N ILE A 37 -5.54 -7.13 6.13
CA ILE A 37 -5.69 -5.96 7.00
C ILE A 37 -6.10 -4.72 6.18
N ARG A 38 -7.09 -3.97 6.68
CA ARG A 38 -7.60 -2.76 6.04
C ARG A 38 -6.92 -1.55 6.64
N TRP A 39 -5.77 -1.19 6.08
CA TRP A 39 -5.08 0.05 6.42
C TRP A 39 -5.27 1.10 5.34
N ASP A 40 -5.66 2.29 5.76
CA ASP A 40 -5.60 3.48 4.92
C ASP A 40 -4.14 3.95 4.80
N ILE A 41 -3.87 4.89 3.89
CA ILE A 41 -2.56 5.53 3.78
C ILE A 41 -2.64 7.02 4.03
N ARG A 42 -1.51 7.61 4.37
CA ARG A 42 -1.33 9.06 4.39
C ARG A 42 0.00 9.40 3.74
N TYR A 43 0.01 10.38 2.85
CA TYR A 43 1.25 10.85 2.22
C TYR A 43 2.12 11.58 3.24
N ALA A 44 3.45 11.46 3.11
CA ALA A 44 4.38 12.07 4.07
C ALA A 44 4.38 13.61 3.98
N GLU A 45 4.13 14.17 2.80
CA GLU A 45 4.16 15.60 2.51
C GLU A 45 2.81 16.31 2.76
N GLU A 46 1.78 15.60 3.23
CA GLU A 46 0.50 16.20 3.54
C GLU A 46 0.49 16.92 4.90
N ASP A 47 0.18 18.22 4.88
CA ASP A 47 0.04 19.04 6.10
C ASP A 47 -1.18 18.67 6.94
N ARG A 48 -2.24 18.17 6.30
CA ARG A 48 -3.49 17.80 6.98
C ARG A 48 -3.45 16.32 7.38
N PRO A 49 -4.07 15.93 8.51
CA PRO A 49 -4.20 14.52 8.91
C PRO A 49 -5.30 13.83 8.08
N HIS A 50 -5.21 13.92 6.76
CA HIS A 50 -6.10 13.21 5.85
C HIS A 50 -5.59 11.78 5.64
N THR A 51 -6.50 10.86 5.35
CA THR A 51 -6.16 9.47 5.06
C THR A 51 -6.93 9.03 3.83
N TRP A 52 -6.27 8.20 3.01
CA TRP A 52 -6.76 7.75 1.73
C TRP A 52 -7.07 6.27 1.80
N MET A 53 -8.29 5.94 1.38
CA MET A 53 -8.76 4.57 1.38
C MET A 53 -8.09 3.77 0.26
N VAL A 54 -7.16 2.93 0.66
CA VAL A 54 -6.48 1.97 -0.20
C VAL A 54 -6.53 0.59 0.45
N TYR A 55 -6.26 -0.43 -0.34
CA TYR A 55 -6.09 -1.79 0.14
C TYR A 55 -4.67 -2.27 -0.17
N PRO A 56 -3.85 -2.55 0.87
CA PRO A 56 -2.58 -3.22 0.69
C PRO A 56 -2.77 -4.73 0.55
N GLU A 57 -2.24 -5.30 -0.52
CA GLU A 57 -2.05 -6.74 -0.67
C GLU A 57 -0.55 -7.04 -0.55
N PHE A 58 -0.17 -7.73 0.52
CA PHE A 58 1.23 -8.02 0.81
C PHE A 58 1.73 -9.17 -0.07
N ILE A 59 2.92 -9.02 -0.66
CA ILE A 59 3.48 -9.96 -1.64
C ILE A 59 4.85 -10.48 -1.21
N ASP A 60 5.17 -11.70 -1.66
CA ASP A 60 6.46 -12.36 -1.46
C ASP A 60 7.55 -11.81 -2.43
N PRO A 61 8.80 -12.30 -2.36
CA PRO A 61 9.88 -11.89 -3.27
C PRO A 61 9.64 -12.20 -4.76
N ASP A 62 8.80 -13.18 -5.07
CA ASP A 62 8.43 -13.55 -6.44
C ASP A 62 7.23 -12.73 -6.96
N GLY A 63 6.60 -11.94 -6.09
CA GLY A 63 5.52 -11.02 -6.40
C GLY A 63 4.13 -11.61 -6.22
N PHE A 64 4.00 -12.79 -5.62
CA PHE A 64 2.73 -13.44 -5.34
C PHE A 64 2.17 -12.96 -4.00
N PRO A 65 0.83 -12.84 -3.84
CA PRO A 65 0.20 -12.55 -2.56
C PRO A 65 0.61 -13.57 -1.50
N ILE A 66 1.03 -13.08 -0.34
CA ILE A 66 1.32 -13.91 0.82
C ILE A 66 0.00 -14.57 1.26
N PRO A 67 0.01 -15.86 1.65
CA PRO A 67 -1.17 -16.55 2.19
C PRO A 67 -1.79 -15.82 3.40
N ASN A 68 -3.06 -16.13 3.68
CA ASN A 68 -3.72 -15.63 4.89
C ASN A 68 -2.92 -16.03 6.13
N GLY A 69 -2.46 -15.04 6.88
CA GLY A 69 -1.54 -15.25 8.00
C GLY A 69 -0.68 -14.02 8.30
N PRO A 70 0.18 -14.12 9.32
CA PRO A 70 1.10 -13.05 9.65
C PRO A 70 2.16 -12.89 8.55
N PHE A 71 2.53 -11.65 8.25
CA PHE A 71 3.59 -11.35 7.28
C PHE A 71 4.77 -10.62 7.94
N ALA A 72 5.92 -10.63 7.27
CA ALA A 72 7.16 -10.03 7.77
C ALA A 72 7.03 -8.50 7.93
N PRO A 73 7.66 -7.86 8.92
CA PRO A 73 7.54 -6.42 9.13
C PRO A 73 8.20 -5.58 8.04
N ILE A 74 8.96 -6.18 7.12
CA ILE A 74 9.58 -5.53 5.97
C ILE A 74 9.26 -6.35 4.73
N GLY A 75 8.85 -5.70 3.65
CA GLY A 75 8.51 -6.39 2.41
C GLY A 75 7.97 -5.47 1.33
N ARG A 76 7.14 -6.03 0.46
CA ARG A 76 6.46 -5.30 -0.62
C ARG A 76 4.95 -5.50 -0.55
N ALA A 77 4.20 -4.52 -1.03
CA ALA A 77 2.76 -4.60 -1.16
C ALA A 77 2.30 -4.01 -2.50
N ASN A 78 1.35 -4.70 -3.13
CA ASN A 78 0.55 -4.17 -4.22
C ASN A 78 -0.59 -3.34 -3.61
N MET A 79 -0.74 -2.10 -4.06
CA MET A 79 -1.67 -1.14 -3.49
C MET A 79 -2.85 -0.91 -4.43
N PHE A 80 -4.06 -0.93 -3.90
CA PHE A 80 -5.30 -0.73 -4.66
C PHE A 80 -6.08 0.46 -4.08
N VAL A 81 -6.26 1.53 -4.85
CA VAL A 81 -7.19 2.62 -4.52
C VAL A 81 -8.61 2.07 -4.61
N LEU A 82 -9.33 2.11 -3.49
CA LEU A 82 -10.65 1.47 -3.41
C LEU A 82 -11.75 2.31 -4.05
N ASN A 83 -11.63 3.64 -4.03
CA ASN A 83 -12.54 4.54 -4.72
C ASN A 83 -11.99 4.91 -6.12
N PRO A 84 -12.63 4.46 -7.21
CA PRO A 84 -12.18 4.76 -8.57
C PRO A 84 -12.03 6.26 -8.87
N ASP A 85 -12.91 7.10 -8.32
CA ASP A 85 -12.91 8.55 -8.58
C ASP A 85 -11.64 9.22 -8.01
N LEU A 86 -11.11 8.67 -6.91
CA LEU A 86 -9.90 9.17 -6.25
C LEU A 86 -8.62 8.75 -6.99
N ARG A 87 -8.68 7.79 -7.93
CA ARG A 87 -7.51 7.41 -8.73
C ARG A 87 -6.90 8.59 -9.47
N SER A 88 -7.72 9.56 -9.90
CA SER A 88 -7.27 10.81 -10.53
C SER A 88 -6.36 11.62 -9.61
N VAL A 89 -6.70 11.70 -8.32
CA VAL A 89 -5.91 12.39 -7.29
C VAL A 89 -4.63 11.61 -6.99
N HIS A 90 -4.74 10.31 -6.75
CA HIS A 90 -3.57 9.46 -6.48
C HIS A 90 -2.56 9.49 -7.64
N ARG A 91 -3.02 9.56 -8.89
CA ARG A 91 -2.17 9.66 -10.09
C ARG A 91 -1.31 10.93 -10.13
N GLN A 92 -1.71 12.00 -9.45
CA GLN A 92 -0.92 13.24 -9.34
C GLN A 92 0.14 13.17 -8.22
N LEU A 93 -0.06 12.30 -7.23
CA LEU A 93 0.77 12.21 -6.02
C LEU A 93 1.75 11.03 -6.04
N ILE A 94 1.41 9.97 -6.77
CA ILE A 94 2.17 8.71 -6.80
C ILE A 94 3.17 8.73 -7.97
N CYS A 95 4.44 8.77 -7.62
CA CYS A 95 5.58 8.51 -8.48
C CYS A 95 6.62 7.65 -7.73
N PRO A 96 7.59 7.01 -8.39
CA PRO A 96 8.66 6.30 -7.69
C PRO A 96 9.35 7.21 -6.68
N GLY A 97 9.49 6.75 -5.45
CA GLY A 97 10.04 7.53 -4.33
C GLY A 97 9.00 8.30 -3.51
N THR A 98 7.74 8.39 -3.91
CA THR A 98 6.66 8.92 -3.05
C THR A 98 6.61 8.10 -1.75
N ARG A 99 6.56 8.78 -0.61
CA ARG A 99 6.54 8.15 0.73
C ARG A 99 5.27 8.46 1.50
N GLY A 100 4.99 7.60 2.47
CA GLY A 100 3.93 7.87 3.43
C GLY A 100 3.86 6.84 4.54
N TYR A 101 2.70 6.78 5.17
CA TYR A 101 2.43 5.95 6.33
C TYR A 101 1.23 5.04 6.09
N PHE A 102 1.29 3.83 6.61
CA PHE A 102 0.08 3.02 6.83
C PHE A 102 -0.64 3.52 8.08
N MET A 103 -1.96 3.59 8.02
CA MET A 103 -2.80 4.19 9.05
C MET A 103 -3.84 3.18 9.59
N GLU A 104 -3.90 3.06 10.91
CA GLU A 104 -4.97 2.39 11.65
C GLU A 104 -5.68 3.46 12.50
N GLY A 105 -6.73 4.05 11.95
CA GLY A 105 -7.31 5.29 12.49
C GLY A 105 -6.27 6.42 12.50
N SER A 106 -6.06 7.06 13.66
CA SER A 106 -5.06 8.12 13.81
C SER A 106 -3.62 7.62 13.99
N ARG A 107 -3.42 6.31 14.14
CA ARG A 107 -2.11 5.72 14.45
C ARG A 107 -1.36 5.35 13.18
N ARG A 108 -0.06 5.62 13.16
CA ARG A 108 0.86 5.21 12.08
C ARG A 108 1.39 3.82 12.39
N MET A 109 1.22 2.89 11.46
CA MET A 109 1.61 1.48 11.64
C MET A 109 2.93 1.12 10.95
N GLY A 110 3.42 1.99 10.07
CA GLY A 110 4.64 1.77 9.32
C GLY A 110 4.81 2.83 8.25
N VAL A 111 5.95 2.76 7.58
CA VAL A 111 6.28 3.58 6.41
C VAL A 111 6.20 2.74 5.14
N TRP A 112 5.89 3.41 4.04
CA TRP A 112 5.96 2.86 2.70
C TRP A 112 6.64 3.84 1.74
N GLU A 113 7.26 3.30 0.70
CA GLU A 113 7.84 4.05 -0.42
C GLU A 113 7.40 3.40 -1.74
N VAL A 114 6.94 4.20 -2.70
CA VAL A 114 6.55 3.72 -4.02
C VAL A 114 7.78 3.21 -4.77
N ALA A 115 7.77 1.92 -5.09
CA ALA A 115 8.78 1.27 -5.90
C ALA A 115 8.41 1.31 -7.40
N GLU A 116 7.12 1.19 -7.73
CA GLU A 116 6.66 1.11 -9.11
C GLU A 116 5.23 1.67 -9.25
N VAL A 117 4.97 2.40 -10.34
CA VAL A 117 3.62 2.82 -10.74
C VAL A 117 3.07 1.81 -11.75
N LEU A 118 1.88 1.29 -11.48
CA LEU A 118 1.27 0.18 -12.24
C LEU A 118 -0.01 0.70 -12.93
N GLY A 119 -1.18 0.32 -12.44
CA GLY A 119 -2.48 0.71 -12.98
C GLY A 119 -2.83 2.20 -12.86
N LEU A 120 -1.98 3.03 -12.23
CA LEU A 120 -2.11 4.49 -12.24
C LEU A 120 -1.37 5.19 -13.38
N ARG A 121 -0.63 4.49 -14.25
CA ARG A 121 0.04 5.12 -15.41
C ARG A 121 -0.94 6.02 -16.17
N GLN A 122 -0.46 7.20 -16.56
CA GLN A 122 -1.19 8.05 -17.50
C GLN A 122 -1.26 7.31 -18.83
N GLU A 123 -2.46 7.18 -19.40
CA GLU A 123 -2.54 6.91 -20.83
C GLU A 123 -1.85 8.09 -21.52
N LEU A 124 -0.77 7.81 -22.25
CA LEU A 124 -0.22 8.80 -23.17
C LEU A 124 -1.34 9.10 -24.17
N GLN A 125 -1.91 10.30 -24.09
CA GLN A 125 -2.74 10.84 -25.16
C GLN A 125 -1.87 11.17 -26.37
#